data_AF-A0AAP8H1A9-F1
#
_entry.id   AF-A0AAP8H1A9-F1
#
_cell.length_a   1.000
_cell.length_b   1.000
_cell.length_c   1.000
_cell.angle_alpha   90.00
_cell.angle_beta   90.00
_cell.angle_gamma   90.00
#
_symmetry.space_group_name_H-M   'P 1'
#
loop_
_entity.id
_entity.type
_entity.pdbx_description
1 polymer ?
#
loop_
_entity_poly.entity_id
_entity_poly.type
_entity_poly.pdbx_seq_one_letter_code
_entity_poly.pdbx_strand_id
1 'polypeptide(L)'
;MKIDEAKARGDYKAADDIRYDRHCEETKQPLERKDWDARTENLRKSQERGREEEIKGRKALGEHLDRQLEDNNAGEVVTYTSSEGHLTRPDSIGCNDKGEIDLVHDHKHKMGEKEQTIHNDRQMRAEREMLEDKNGSHIVTISSDKPDLNGILPHPRPSGPLAKESDIFYTDPNSGKVTHKWEAHPDIPGGGIWIKI
;
A
#
# COMPACT_ATOMS: atom_id res chain seq x y z
N MET A 1 -10.45 -6.05 24.36
CA MET A 1 -11.20 -7.02 25.20
C MET A 1 -12.64 -7.21 24.74
N LYS A 2 -13.62 -6.32 25.00
CA LYS A 2 -15.03 -6.57 24.56
C LYS A 2 -15.25 -6.61 23.03
N ILE A 3 -14.52 -5.79 22.26
CA ILE A 3 -14.63 -5.75 20.78
C ILE A 3 -14.05 -7.02 20.14
N ASP A 4 -12.90 -7.49 20.62
CA ASP A 4 -12.20 -8.64 20.05
C ASP A 4 -12.95 -9.95 20.34
N GLU A 5 -13.57 -10.06 21.51
CA GLU A 5 -14.45 -11.18 21.87
C GLU A 5 -15.72 -11.21 21.01
N ALA A 6 -16.35 -10.06 20.73
CA ALA A 6 -17.51 -9.98 19.86
C ALA A 6 -17.15 -10.41 18.43
N LYS A 7 -16.01 -9.94 17.90
CA LYS A 7 -15.47 -10.37 16.61
C LYS A 7 -15.18 -11.87 16.56
N ALA A 8 -14.55 -12.44 17.59
CA ALA A 8 -14.22 -13.86 17.65
C ALA A 8 -15.47 -14.77 17.64
N ARG A 9 -16.63 -14.24 18.08
CA ARG A 9 -17.93 -14.92 18.04
C ARG A 9 -18.72 -14.65 16.74
N GLY A 10 -18.17 -13.87 15.80
CA GLY A 10 -18.84 -13.46 14.58
C GLY A 10 -19.90 -12.35 14.76
N ASP A 11 -20.00 -11.77 15.95
CA ASP A 11 -20.94 -10.67 16.25
C ASP A 11 -20.31 -9.32 15.91
N TYR A 12 -20.15 -9.07 14.61
CA TYR A 12 -19.59 -7.82 14.09
C TYR A 12 -20.45 -6.60 14.43
N LYS A 13 -21.75 -6.79 14.68
CA LYS A 13 -22.66 -5.71 15.06
C LYS A 13 -22.40 -5.25 16.49
N ALA A 14 -22.31 -6.17 17.45
CA ALA A 14 -21.94 -5.83 18.83
C ALA A 14 -20.54 -5.20 18.91
N ALA A 15 -19.60 -5.65 18.07
CA ALA A 15 -18.27 -5.05 17.98
C ALA A 15 -18.33 -3.59 17.48
N ASP A 16 -19.20 -3.27 16.53
CA ASP A 16 -19.41 -1.91 16.01
C ASP A 16 -20.16 -1.01 16.98
N ASP A 17 -21.16 -1.54 17.69
CA ASP A 17 -21.89 -0.83 18.76
C ASP A 17 -20.91 -0.36 19.84
N ILE A 18 -20.05 -1.25 20.34
CA ILE A 18 -19.04 -0.90 21.35
C ILE A 18 -18.04 0.16 20.84
N ARG A 19 -17.71 0.15 19.54
CA ARG A 19 -16.85 1.18 18.94
C ARG A 19 -17.56 2.53 18.85
N TYR A 20 -18.85 2.53 18.52
CA TYR A 20 -19.65 3.74 18.47
C TYR A 20 -19.80 4.37 19.86
N ASP A 21 -20.09 3.56 20.89
CA ASP A 21 -20.17 4.02 22.28
C ASP A 21 -18.88 4.71 22.70
N ARG A 22 -17.72 4.11 22.40
CA ARG A 22 -16.41 4.71 22.65
C ARG A 22 -16.22 6.02 21.87
N HIS A 23 -16.62 6.07 20.61
CA HIS A 23 -16.53 7.29 19.79
C HIS A 23 -17.34 8.44 20.41
N CYS A 24 -18.52 8.15 20.95
CA CYS A 24 -19.36 9.10 21.66
C CYS A 24 -18.73 9.60 22.97
N GLU A 25 -18.01 8.75 23.69
CA GLU A 25 -17.32 9.12 24.94
C GLU A 25 -16.05 9.96 24.68
N GLU A 26 -15.27 9.61 23.64
CA GLU A 26 -13.94 10.18 23.39
C GLU A 26 -13.98 11.43 22.49
N THR A 27 -15.06 11.64 21.72
CA THR A 27 -15.13 12.74 20.74
C THR A 27 -16.11 13.82 21.19
N LYS A 28 -15.65 15.08 21.27
CA LYS A 28 -16.47 16.24 21.67
C LYS A 28 -17.73 16.47 20.81
N GLN A 29 -17.67 16.10 19.53
CA GLN A 29 -18.79 16.14 18.58
C GLN A 29 -18.78 14.82 17.81
N PRO A 30 -19.39 13.77 18.37
CA PRO A 30 -19.41 12.47 17.72
C PRO A 30 -20.29 12.52 16.47
N LEU A 31 -20.05 11.58 15.55
CA LEU A 31 -20.87 11.45 14.36
C LEU A 31 -22.23 10.88 14.77
N GLU A 32 -23.28 11.25 14.05
CA GLU A 32 -24.55 10.55 14.18
C GLU A 32 -24.37 9.08 13.82
N ARG A 33 -25.16 8.21 14.44
CA ARG A 33 -25.00 6.75 14.28
C ARG A 33 -25.04 6.31 12.83
N LYS A 34 -25.94 6.90 12.04
CA LYS A 34 -26.09 6.63 10.61
C LYS A 34 -24.81 6.97 9.83
N ASP A 35 -24.18 8.10 10.13
CA ASP A 35 -22.95 8.54 9.46
C ASP A 35 -21.74 7.73 9.91
N TRP A 36 -21.72 7.32 11.18
CA TRP A 36 -20.72 6.38 11.70
C TRP A 36 -20.78 5.02 11.02
N ASP A 37 -21.99 4.45 10.90
CA ASP A 37 -22.19 3.15 10.24
C ASP A 37 -21.79 3.23 8.77
N ALA A 38 -22.22 4.28 8.05
CA ALA A 38 -21.82 4.51 6.67
C ALA A 38 -20.30 4.66 6.51
N ARG A 39 -19.65 5.41 7.41
CA ARG A 39 -18.18 5.56 7.42
C ARG A 39 -17.48 4.24 7.70
N THR A 40 -17.95 3.47 8.67
CA THR A 40 -17.36 2.18 9.05
C THR A 40 -17.48 1.17 7.91
N GLU A 41 -18.64 1.13 7.24
CA GLU A 41 -18.85 0.27 6.09
C GLU A 41 -17.96 0.66 4.90
N ASN A 42 -17.84 1.97 4.62
CA ASN A 42 -16.93 2.45 3.59
C ASN A 42 -15.46 2.12 3.90
N LEU A 43 -15.06 2.20 5.18
CA LEU A 43 -13.73 1.79 5.62
C LEU A 43 -13.50 0.29 5.42
N ARG A 44 -14.48 -0.57 5.73
CA ARG A 44 -14.39 -2.02 5.48
C ARG A 44 -14.21 -2.33 4.01
N LYS A 45 -15.08 -1.78 3.15
CA LYS A 45 -14.96 -1.95 1.69
C LYS A 45 -13.63 -1.45 1.16
N SER A 46 -13.15 -0.32 1.67
CA SER A 46 -11.84 0.21 1.30
C SER A 46 -10.70 -0.72 1.74
N GLN A 47 -10.80 -1.35 2.91
CA GLN A 47 -9.79 -2.30 3.40
C GLN A 47 -9.81 -3.61 2.61
N GLU A 48 -10.99 -4.15 2.33
CA GLU A 48 -11.16 -5.35 1.51
C GLU A 48 -10.60 -5.13 0.11
N ARG A 49 -11.01 -4.04 -0.55
CA ARG A 49 -10.46 -3.67 -1.86
C ARG A 49 -8.96 -3.45 -1.81
N GLY A 50 -8.44 -2.79 -0.76
CA GLY A 50 -7.01 -2.61 -0.59
C GLY A 50 -6.25 -3.93 -0.53
N ARG A 51 -6.79 -4.93 0.18
CA ARG A 51 -6.20 -6.29 0.25
C ARG A 51 -6.27 -7.01 -1.10
N GLU A 52 -7.41 -6.94 -1.79
CA GLU A 52 -7.55 -7.56 -3.12
C GLU A 52 -6.55 -7.00 -4.12
N GLU A 53 -6.39 -5.67 -4.13
CA GLU A 53 -5.45 -5.00 -5.05
C GLU A 53 -3.99 -5.21 -4.65
N GLU A 54 -3.68 -5.32 -3.36
CA GLU A 54 -2.35 -5.72 -2.87
C GLU A 54 -1.98 -7.13 -3.37
N ILE A 55 -2.87 -8.12 -3.21
CA ILE A 55 -2.64 -9.49 -3.70
C ILE A 55 -2.40 -9.50 -5.20
N LYS A 56 -3.20 -8.77 -5.97
CA LYS A 56 -3.02 -8.63 -7.42
C LYS A 56 -1.68 -7.97 -7.75
N GLY A 57 -1.34 -6.89 -7.07
CA GLY A 57 -0.09 -6.15 -7.24
C GLY A 57 1.15 -7.00 -6.96
N ARG A 58 1.17 -7.71 -5.82
CA ARG A 58 2.23 -8.65 -5.45
C ARG A 58 2.38 -9.75 -6.51
N LYS A 59 1.27 -10.38 -6.90
CA LYS A 59 1.30 -11.45 -7.91
C LYS A 59 1.79 -10.94 -9.26
N ALA A 60 1.27 -9.81 -9.72
CA ALA A 60 1.66 -9.19 -10.98
C ALA A 60 3.15 -8.84 -11.00
N LEU A 61 3.68 -8.30 -9.89
CA LEU A 61 5.09 -7.99 -9.77
C LEU A 61 5.95 -9.27 -9.76
N GLY A 62 5.54 -10.30 -9.02
CA GLY A 62 6.25 -11.58 -9.00
C GLY A 62 6.32 -12.22 -10.39
N GLU A 63 5.23 -12.22 -11.14
CA GLU A 63 5.20 -12.68 -12.54
C GLU A 63 6.10 -11.81 -13.45
N HIS A 64 6.09 -10.49 -13.26
CA HIS A 64 6.90 -9.57 -14.05
C HIS A 64 8.42 -9.78 -13.83
N LEU A 65 8.82 -10.07 -12.59
CA LEU A 65 10.21 -10.29 -12.20
C LEU A 65 10.65 -11.75 -12.34
N ASP A 66 9.75 -12.66 -12.72
CA ASP A 66 9.96 -14.11 -12.71
C ASP A 66 10.48 -14.63 -11.35
N ARG A 67 9.88 -14.13 -10.26
CA ARG A 67 10.27 -14.44 -8.89
C ARG A 67 9.06 -14.49 -7.95
N GLN A 68 9.11 -15.38 -6.96
CA GLN A 68 8.12 -15.43 -5.89
C GLN A 68 8.30 -14.27 -4.90
N LEU A 69 7.20 -13.59 -4.57
CA LEU A 69 7.12 -12.61 -3.49
C LEU A 69 6.24 -13.17 -2.36
N GLU A 70 6.74 -13.09 -1.13
CA GLU A 70 6.07 -13.60 0.06
C GLU A 70 5.16 -12.52 0.67
N ASP A 71 3.97 -12.93 1.11
CA ASP A 71 3.02 -12.08 1.82
C ASP A 71 3.48 -11.87 3.26
N ASN A 72 3.89 -10.65 3.59
CA ASN A 72 4.37 -10.33 4.93
C ASN A 72 3.24 -9.94 5.90
N ASN A 73 1.98 -10.12 5.50
CA ASN A 73 0.81 -9.99 6.37
C ASN A 73 0.38 -11.33 7.00
N ALA A 74 0.97 -12.46 6.60
CA ALA A 74 0.63 -13.79 7.08
C ALA A 74 1.86 -14.55 7.57
N GLY A 75 1.69 -15.37 8.62
CA GLY A 75 2.79 -16.18 9.16
C GLY A 75 3.77 -15.40 10.03
N GLU A 76 5.07 -15.68 9.88
CA GLU A 76 6.13 -14.97 10.58
C GLU A 76 6.37 -13.62 9.91
N VAL A 77 5.96 -12.56 10.61
CA VAL A 77 6.03 -11.19 10.08
C VAL A 77 7.44 -10.64 10.24
N VAL A 78 8.02 -10.23 9.12
CA VAL A 78 9.28 -9.49 9.09
C VAL A 78 9.03 -8.01 9.37
N THR A 79 9.71 -7.50 10.37
CA THR A 79 9.71 -6.08 10.73
C THR A 79 11.13 -5.54 10.80
N TYR A 80 11.28 -4.24 10.57
CA TYR A 80 12.55 -3.54 10.70
C TYR A 80 12.37 -2.24 11.48
N THR A 81 13.33 -1.88 12.32
CA THR A 81 13.31 -0.59 13.03
C THR A 81 14.39 0.29 12.41
N SER A 82 13.99 1.42 11.83
CA SER A 82 14.92 2.40 11.26
C SER A 82 15.87 2.97 12.29
N SER A 83 16.96 3.58 11.83
CA SER A 83 17.86 4.39 12.67
C SER A 83 17.14 5.52 13.40
N GLU A 84 16.00 6.00 12.88
CA GLU A 84 15.11 6.98 13.54
C GLU A 84 14.19 6.35 14.60
N GLY A 85 14.25 5.04 14.81
CA GLY A 85 13.39 4.30 15.75
C GLY A 85 11.99 4.01 15.20
N HIS A 86 11.77 4.08 13.88
CA HIS A 86 10.49 3.78 13.26
C HIS A 86 10.39 2.30 12.91
N LEU A 87 9.47 1.59 13.55
CA LEU A 87 9.14 0.22 13.21
C LEU A 87 8.33 0.21 11.90
N THR A 88 8.86 -0.46 10.89
CA THR A 88 8.21 -0.70 9.60
C THR A 88 7.94 -2.19 9.38
N ARG A 89 6.96 -2.45 8.52
CA ARG A 89 6.56 -3.77 8.07
C ARG A 89 6.12 -3.65 6.61
N PRO A 90 6.92 -4.14 5.65
CA PRO A 90 6.54 -4.09 4.25
C PRO A 90 5.35 -5.00 3.95
N ASP A 91 4.66 -4.72 2.85
CA ASP A 91 3.55 -5.56 2.38
C ASP A 91 4.06 -6.94 1.94
N SER A 92 5.18 -6.96 1.21
CA SER A 92 5.78 -8.19 0.66
C SER A 92 7.31 -8.17 0.70
N ILE A 93 7.92 -9.35 0.71
CA ILE A 93 9.37 -9.53 0.65
C ILE A 93 9.77 -10.53 -0.44
N GLY A 94 10.95 -10.35 -1.00
CA GLY A 94 11.62 -11.31 -1.86
C GLY A 94 12.99 -11.65 -1.31
N CYS A 95 13.39 -12.91 -1.49
CA CYS A 95 14.67 -13.43 -1.01
C CYS A 95 15.55 -13.88 -2.18
N ASN A 96 16.87 -13.73 -2.02
CA ASN A 96 17.86 -14.27 -2.93
C ASN A 96 18.07 -15.78 -2.74
N ASP A 97 18.92 -16.39 -3.56
CA ASP A 97 19.23 -17.83 -3.51
C ASP A 97 19.87 -18.29 -2.18
N LYS A 98 20.34 -17.35 -1.36
CA LYS A 98 20.89 -17.61 -0.02
C LYS A 98 19.82 -17.50 1.09
N GLY A 99 18.58 -17.16 0.73
CA GLY A 99 17.49 -16.91 1.67
C GLY A 99 17.57 -15.55 2.36
N GLU A 100 18.38 -14.62 1.87
CA GLU A 100 18.47 -13.27 2.42
C GLU A 100 17.47 -12.35 1.70
N ILE A 101 16.77 -11.51 2.45
CA ILE A 101 15.83 -10.53 1.89
C ILE A 101 16.61 -9.52 1.04
N ASP A 102 16.39 -9.54 -0.27
CA ASP A 102 17.00 -8.63 -1.24
C ASP A 102 15.95 -7.76 -1.96
N LEU A 103 14.66 -7.94 -1.65
CA LEU A 103 13.58 -7.16 -2.23
C LEU A 103 12.52 -6.87 -1.17
N VAL A 104 12.14 -5.60 -1.08
CA VAL A 104 10.99 -5.15 -0.29
C VAL A 104 9.98 -4.51 -1.22
N HIS A 105 8.72 -4.91 -1.08
CA HIS A 105 7.64 -4.50 -1.96
C HIS A 105 6.45 -3.94 -1.19
N ASP A 106 5.92 -2.86 -1.74
CA ASP A 106 4.83 -2.07 -1.20
C ASP A 106 3.76 -1.90 -2.30
N HIS A 107 2.48 -2.09 -1.99
CA HIS A 107 1.38 -1.86 -2.94
C HIS A 107 0.48 -0.72 -2.50
N LYS A 108 0.27 0.26 -3.38
CA LYS A 108 -0.64 1.38 -3.12
C LYS A 108 -1.74 1.43 -4.19
N HIS A 109 -2.98 1.17 -3.77
CA HIS A 109 -4.16 1.37 -4.60
C HIS A 109 -4.77 2.78 -4.38
N LYS A 110 -5.09 3.47 -5.48
CA LYS A 110 -5.75 4.78 -5.44
C LYS A 110 -7.18 4.69 -5.96
N MET A 111 -8.08 5.38 -5.27
CA MET A 111 -9.50 5.45 -5.62
C MET A 111 -9.94 6.88 -5.91
N GLY A 112 -10.76 7.05 -6.94
CA GLY A 112 -11.44 8.31 -7.27
C GLY A 112 -10.57 9.31 -8.00
N GLU A 113 -11.13 10.50 -8.26
CA GLU A 113 -10.53 11.52 -9.16
C GLU A 113 -9.64 12.55 -8.44
N LYS A 114 -9.43 12.40 -7.13
CA LYS A 114 -8.60 13.32 -6.34
C LYS A 114 -7.11 13.10 -6.62
N GLU A 115 -6.25 13.89 -5.98
CA GLU A 115 -4.79 13.73 -6.05
C GLU A 115 -4.37 12.28 -5.75
N GLN A 116 -3.93 11.58 -6.79
CA GLN A 116 -3.41 10.22 -6.73
C GLN A 116 -1.87 10.19 -6.62
N THR A 117 -1.29 11.09 -5.83
CA THR A 117 0.15 11.13 -5.56
C THR A 117 0.50 10.14 -4.44
N ILE A 118 1.59 9.39 -4.60
CA ILE A 118 2.18 8.51 -3.57
C ILE A 118 3.45 9.19 -3.06
N HIS A 119 3.46 9.57 -1.79
CA HIS A 119 4.59 10.29 -1.20
C HIS A 119 5.63 9.35 -0.60
N ASN A 120 6.88 9.80 -0.60
CA ASN A 120 7.98 9.13 0.11
C ASN A 120 7.81 9.29 1.63
N ASP A 121 7.01 8.44 2.25
CA ASP A 121 6.73 8.52 3.68
C ASP A 121 7.84 7.91 4.55
N ARG A 122 7.65 7.90 5.87
CA ARG A 122 8.61 7.35 6.84
C ARG A 122 8.74 5.84 6.72
N GLN A 123 7.66 5.16 6.37
CA GLN A 123 7.61 3.71 6.25
C GLN A 123 8.47 3.27 5.07
N MET A 124 8.27 3.87 3.88
CA MET A 124 9.06 3.59 2.68
C MET A 124 10.55 3.90 2.85
N ARG A 125 10.89 4.96 3.60
CA ARG A 125 12.29 5.25 3.95
C ARG A 125 12.90 4.17 4.83
N ALA A 126 12.19 3.74 5.88
CA ALA A 126 12.65 2.69 6.77
C ALA A 126 12.79 1.34 6.03
N GLU A 127 11.89 1.05 5.09
CA GLU A 127 11.95 -0.16 4.25
C GLU A 127 13.15 -0.16 3.30
N ARG A 128 13.56 1.00 2.80
CA ARG A 128 14.83 1.12 2.05
C ARG A 128 16.05 0.92 2.93
N GLU A 129 16.05 1.49 4.12
CA GLU A 129 17.14 1.33 5.09
C GLU A 129 17.36 -0.16 5.44
N MET A 130 16.29 -0.96 5.51
CA MET A 130 16.34 -2.42 5.69
C MET A 130 17.19 -3.16 4.62
N LEU A 131 17.39 -2.54 3.45
CA LEU A 131 18.06 -3.12 2.28
C LEU A 131 19.44 -2.52 1.99
N GLU A 132 19.87 -1.46 2.70
CA GLU A 132 21.11 -0.72 2.40
C GLU A 132 22.35 -1.63 2.36
N ASP A 133 22.46 -2.56 3.32
CA ASP A 133 23.59 -3.49 3.41
C ASP A 133 23.43 -4.77 2.56
N LYS A 134 22.28 -4.91 1.88
CA LYS A 134 21.88 -6.16 1.20
C LYS A 134 21.93 -6.06 -0.32
N ASN A 135 22.33 -4.89 -0.85
CA ASN A 135 22.27 -4.57 -2.27
C ASN A 135 20.87 -4.89 -2.86
N GLY A 136 19.83 -4.61 -2.07
CA GLY A 136 18.46 -4.97 -2.38
C GLY A 136 17.68 -3.87 -3.08
N SER A 137 16.49 -4.20 -3.55
CA SER A 137 15.60 -3.28 -4.27
C SER A 137 14.33 -3.01 -3.49
N HIS A 138 13.99 -1.72 -3.33
CA HIS A 138 12.68 -1.32 -2.85
C HIS A 138 11.79 -0.99 -4.05
N ILE A 139 10.67 -1.71 -4.15
CA ILE A 139 9.75 -1.63 -5.28
C ILE A 139 8.37 -1.21 -4.79
N VAL A 140 7.78 -0.21 -5.43
CA VAL A 140 6.39 0.18 -5.19
C VAL A 140 5.55 -0.13 -6.42
N THR A 141 4.52 -0.92 -6.24
CA THR A 141 3.48 -1.08 -7.26
C THR A 141 2.31 -0.14 -6.96
N ILE A 142 1.78 0.47 -8.00
CA ILE A 142 0.67 1.40 -7.91
C ILE A 142 -0.45 0.90 -8.81
N SER A 143 -1.68 0.91 -8.30
CA SER A 143 -2.89 0.65 -9.07
C SER A 143 -3.91 1.76 -8.85
N SER A 144 -4.85 1.91 -9.77
CA SER A 144 -5.90 2.93 -9.67
C SER A 144 -7.16 2.49 -10.38
N ASP A 145 -8.31 2.88 -9.84
CA ASP A 145 -9.61 2.67 -10.48
C ASP A 145 -9.95 3.70 -11.56
N LYS A 146 -9.23 4.82 -11.59
CA LYS A 146 -9.34 5.87 -12.59
C LYS A 146 -7.95 6.35 -13.02
N PRO A 147 -7.18 5.51 -13.74
CA PRO A 147 -5.86 5.89 -14.23
C PRO A 147 -5.98 6.82 -15.45
N ASP A 148 -5.13 7.84 -15.48
CA ASP A 148 -4.73 8.57 -16.68
C ASP A 148 -3.19 8.54 -16.77
N LEU A 149 -2.67 7.45 -17.35
CA LEU A 149 -1.23 7.21 -17.41
C LEU A 149 -0.51 8.09 -18.46
N ASN A 150 -1.26 8.61 -19.43
CA ASN A 150 -0.73 9.44 -20.53
C ASN A 150 -0.99 10.94 -20.32
N GLY A 151 -1.68 11.32 -19.24
CA GLY A 151 -2.00 12.69 -18.91
C GLY A 151 -0.76 13.56 -18.67
N ILE A 152 -0.89 14.87 -18.94
CA ILE A 152 0.10 15.87 -18.57
C ILE A 152 -0.13 16.18 -17.09
N LEU A 153 0.76 15.67 -16.24
CA LEU A 153 0.50 15.22 -14.87
C LEU A 153 -0.25 13.87 -14.86
N PRO A 154 0.44 12.74 -15.00
CA PRO A 154 -0.19 11.43 -15.00
C PRO A 154 -0.72 11.07 -13.60
N HIS A 155 -1.80 10.28 -13.56
CA HIS A 155 -2.38 9.77 -12.33
C HIS A 155 -2.68 8.27 -12.45
N PRO A 156 -2.33 7.43 -11.47
CA PRO A 156 -1.59 7.78 -10.26
C PRO A 156 -0.11 8.08 -10.56
N ARG A 157 0.61 8.69 -9.61
CA ARG A 157 2.06 8.96 -9.76
C ARG A 157 2.80 8.93 -8.42
N PRO A 158 4.08 8.54 -8.39
CA PRO A 158 4.94 8.78 -7.25
C PRO A 158 5.29 10.27 -7.12
N SER A 159 5.61 10.69 -5.90
CA SER A 159 6.33 11.94 -5.65
C SER A 159 7.76 11.85 -6.17
N GLY A 160 8.37 12.98 -6.53
CA GLY A 160 9.76 13.05 -6.99
C GLY A 160 10.77 12.32 -6.09
N PRO A 161 10.76 12.54 -4.77
CA PRO A 161 11.64 11.81 -3.86
C PRO A 161 11.45 10.29 -3.89
N LEU A 162 10.20 9.82 -4.00
CA LEU A 162 9.92 8.38 -4.08
C LEU A 162 10.42 7.80 -5.40
N ALA A 163 10.14 8.47 -6.52
CA ALA A 163 10.55 8.05 -7.86
C ALA A 163 12.07 7.95 -8.05
N LYS A 164 12.84 8.73 -7.27
CA LYS A 164 14.30 8.75 -7.34
C LYS A 164 14.93 7.56 -6.61
N GLU A 165 14.28 7.08 -5.55
CA GLU A 165 14.88 6.13 -4.60
C GLU A 165 14.28 4.73 -4.72
N SER A 166 13.31 4.49 -5.61
CA SER A 166 12.58 3.23 -5.68
C SER A 166 12.16 2.92 -7.11
N ASP A 167 12.11 1.63 -7.43
CA ASP A 167 11.51 1.19 -8.69
C ASP A 167 9.99 1.24 -8.56
N ILE A 168 9.33 1.91 -9.50
CA ILE A 168 7.89 2.12 -9.45
C ILE A 168 7.24 1.48 -10.68
N PHE A 169 6.25 0.63 -10.44
CA PHE A 169 5.50 -0.07 -11.48
C PHE A 169 4.01 0.23 -11.37
N TYR A 170 3.33 0.30 -12.51
CA TYR A 170 1.88 0.34 -12.55
C TYR A 170 1.31 -1.06 -12.79
N THR A 171 0.42 -1.49 -11.90
CA THR A 171 -0.38 -2.71 -12.06
C THR A 171 -1.78 -2.33 -12.52
N ASP A 172 -2.18 -2.83 -13.69
CA ASP A 172 -3.54 -2.66 -14.18
C ASP A 172 -4.48 -3.60 -13.40
N PRO A 173 -5.44 -3.07 -12.62
CA PRO A 173 -6.31 -3.88 -11.78
C PRO A 173 -7.26 -4.80 -12.57
N ASN A 174 -7.48 -4.50 -13.86
CA ASN A 174 -8.37 -5.29 -14.72
C ASN A 174 -7.66 -6.53 -15.28
N SER A 175 -6.46 -6.37 -15.82
CA SER A 175 -5.68 -7.49 -16.33
C SER A 175 -4.89 -8.23 -15.25
N GLY A 176 -4.64 -7.60 -14.10
CA GLY A 176 -3.81 -8.16 -13.04
C GLY A 176 -2.34 -8.26 -13.44
N LYS A 177 -1.86 -7.37 -14.32
CA LYS A 177 -0.49 -7.37 -14.84
C LYS A 177 0.22 -6.05 -14.59
N VAL A 178 1.53 -6.12 -14.46
CA VAL A 178 2.38 -4.94 -14.61
C VAL A 178 2.36 -4.53 -16.08
N THR A 179 2.07 -3.26 -16.34
CA THR A 179 1.95 -2.75 -17.71
C THR A 179 2.83 -1.54 -17.98
N HIS A 180 3.28 -0.84 -16.94
CA HIS A 180 4.15 0.32 -17.09
C HIS A 180 5.19 0.37 -15.97
N LYS A 181 6.33 0.99 -16.28
CA LYS A 181 7.36 1.42 -15.32
C LYS A 181 7.40 2.95 -15.29
N TRP A 182 7.58 3.53 -14.11
CA TRP A 182 7.77 4.98 -14.00
C TRP A 182 9.18 5.37 -14.42
N GLU A 183 9.29 6.44 -15.21
CA GLU A 183 10.56 7.10 -15.52
C GLU A 183 10.53 8.51 -14.94
N ALA A 184 11.50 8.81 -14.08
CA ALA A 184 11.60 10.11 -13.41
C ALA A 184 12.14 11.18 -14.37
N HIS A 185 11.36 12.26 -14.53
CA HIS A 185 11.74 13.43 -15.31
C HIS A 185 11.45 14.66 -14.45
N PRO A 186 12.44 15.17 -13.69
CA PRO A 186 12.21 16.29 -12.77
C PRO A 186 11.79 17.59 -13.47
N ASP A 187 12.07 17.71 -14.78
CA ASP A 187 11.83 18.92 -15.57
C ASP A 187 10.41 19.01 -16.17
N ILE A 188 9.58 17.97 -16.02
CA ILE A 188 8.20 17.97 -16.55
C ILE A 188 7.15 18.02 -15.43
N PRO A 189 5.94 18.56 -15.71
CA PRO A 189 4.84 18.52 -14.76
C PRO A 189 4.57 17.08 -14.28
N GLY A 190 4.65 16.89 -12.95
CA GLY A 190 4.44 15.58 -12.33
C GLY A 190 5.70 14.81 -11.98
N GLY A 191 6.86 15.23 -12.46
CA GLY A 191 8.16 14.66 -12.10
C GLY A 191 8.50 13.35 -12.81
N GLY A 192 7.77 12.97 -13.85
CA GLY A 192 7.99 11.73 -14.61
C GLY A 192 6.81 11.31 -15.46
N ILE A 193 7.00 10.20 -16.17
CA ILE A 193 6.00 9.59 -17.06
C ILE A 193 5.91 8.08 -16.82
N TRP A 194 4.78 7.50 -17.21
CA TRP A 194 4.64 6.05 -17.32
C TRP A 194 5.12 5.56 -18.67
N ILE A 195 6.09 4.66 -18.67
CA ILE A 195 6.59 3.97 -19.87
C ILE A 195 5.93 2.60 -19.93
N LYS A 196 5.24 2.31 -21.03
CA LYS A 196 4.63 1.00 -21.26
C LYS A 196 5.71 -0.06 -21.47
N ILE A 197 5.54 -1.22 -20.84
CA ILE A 197 6.45 -2.37 -20.91
C ILE A 197 5.76 -3.63 -21.46
#